data_AF-A0A9R0IUB4-F1
#
_entry.id   AF-A0A9R0IUB4-F1
#
_cell.length_a   1.000
_cell.length_b   1.000
_cell.length_c   1.000
_cell.angle_alpha   90.00
_cell.angle_beta   90.00
_cell.angle_gamma   90.00
#
_symmetry.space_group_name_H-M   'P 1'
#
loop_
_entity.id
_entity.type
_entity.pdbx_description
1 polymer ?
#
loop_
_entity_poly.entity_id
_entity_poly.type
_entity_poly.pdbx_seq_one_letter_code
_entity_poly.pdbx_strand_id
1 'polypeptide(L)'
;MVDQNPYSLGEPNFIHDEDIRLDAIKARFRNVIKRHAELTERLSRDSDKMVFERLQKEFEAALSSQTEEIYLEGEEWNDGLLATIRERVHMEADRKATGDSCMELDSPFLEKVTYRVGSKVICCLEGARIGIQYETSFAGEPCELYHCVLESKSFLEKMTVLEHTIPFFLPIREAENDLLSSNAMKFIDHVGELLQAYVDRREQVRVMKELYENQIGDLYHSLPYHMIEFVLEDFE
;
A
#
# COMPACT_ATOMS: atom_id res chain seq x y z
N MET A 1 70.34 -28.93 -9.15
CA MET A 1 69.13 -29.78 -9.05
C MET A 1 68.25 -29.08 -8.03
N VAL A 2 67.44 -28.13 -8.47
CA VAL A 2 66.03 -28.32 -8.90
C VAL A 2 65.26 -29.09 -7.84
N ASP A 3 64.45 -28.36 -7.07
CA ASP A 3 63.07 -28.75 -6.81
C ASP A 3 62.25 -27.47 -6.60
N GLN A 4 61.48 -27.14 -7.65
CA GLN A 4 60.36 -26.22 -7.59
C GLN A 4 59.17 -27.00 -7.01
N ASN A 5 58.51 -26.46 -5.99
CA ASN A 5 57.13 -26.84 -5.70
C ASN A 5 56.28 -25.55 -5.71
N PRO A 6 55.24 -25.45 -6.55
CA PRO A 6 54.50 -24.22 -6.78
C PRO A 6 53.43 -24.02 -5.72
N TYR A 7 53.30 -22.80 -5.21
CA TYR A 7 52.08 -22.36 -4.54
C TYR A 7 50.96 -22.38 -5.60
N SER A 8 50.11 -23.39 -5.53
CA SER A 8 48.94 -23.53 -6.38
C SER A 8 47.97 -22.39 -6.08
N LEU A 9 47.71 -21.59 -7.12
CA LEU A 9 46.63 -20.61 -7.26
C LEU A 9 45.30 -21.29 -6.92
N GLY A 10 44.78 -21.03 -5.72
CA GLY A 10 43.51 -21.56 -5.23
C GLY A 10 42.32 -20.60 -5.32
N GLU A 11 42.43 -19.48 -6.03
CA GLU A 11 41.42 -18.40 -6.01
C GLU A 11 40.83 -17.92 -7.37
N PRO A 12 40.99 -18.57 -8.54
CA PRO A 12 40.21 -18.16 -9.72
C PRO A 12 38.83 -18.84 -9.81
N ASN A 13 38.69 -20.07 -9.28
CA ASN A 13 37.45 -20.85 -9.45
C ASN A 13 36.31 -20.39 -8.53
N PHE A 14 36.62 -19.84 -7.35
CA PHE A 14 35.60 -19.41 -6.40
C PHE A 14 34.88 -18.14 -6.88
N ILE A 15 35.65 -17.18 -7.40
CA ILE A 15 35.14 -15.92 -7.96
C ILE A 15 34.31 -16.21 -9.21
N HIS A 16 34.79 -17.11 -10.08
CA HIS A 16 34.07 -17.47 -11.30
C HIS A 16 32.75 -18.20 -11.03
N ASP A 17 32.72 -19.13 -10.06
CA ASP A 17 31.48 -19.82 -9.68
C ASP A 17 30.47 -18.87 -9.00
N GLU A 18 30.95 -17.88 -8.22
CA GLU A 18 30.10 -16.82 -7.66
C GLU A 18 29.54 -15.91 -8.76
N ASP A 19 30.34 -15.50 -9.73
CA ASP A 19 29.90 -14.70 -10.89
C ASP A 19 28.86 -15.45 -11.73
N ILE A 20 29.08 -16.74 -12.02
CA ILE A 20 28.11 -17.58 -12.74
C ILE A 20 26.80 -17.71 -11.96
N ARG A 21 26.87 -17.86 -10.63
CA ARG A 21 25.68 -17.88 -9.76
C ARG A 21 24.96 -16.54 -9.76
N LEU A 22 25.70 -15.44 -9.69
CA LEU A 22 25.17 -14.07 -9.73
C LEU A 22 24.45 -13.84 -11.07
N ASP A 23 25.06 -14.22 -12.18
CA ASP A 23 24.49 -14.10 -13.53
C ASP A 23 23.25 -14.97 -13.72
N ALA A 24 23.24 -16.18 -13.17
CA ALA A 24 22.06 -17.04 -13.17
C ALA A 24 20.91 -16.43 -12.35
N ILE A 25 21.23 -15.81 -11.20
CA ILE A 25 20.26 -15.08 -10.37
C ILE A 25 19.73 -13.86 -11.14
N LYS A 26 20.60 -13.05 -11.74
CA LYS A 26 20.24 -11.90 -12.59
C LYS A 26 19.36 -12.31 -13.77
N ALA A 27 19.67 -13.41 -14.46
CA ALA A 27 18.88 -13.90 -15.58
C ALA A 27 17.49 -14.39 -15.15
N ARG A 28 17.40 -15.12 -14.03
CA ARG A 28 16.10 -15.51 -13.44
C ARG A 28 15.30 -14.27 -13.02
N PHE A 29 15.97 -13.26 -12.46
CA PHE A 29 15.34 -12.03 -12.02
C PHE A 29 14.82 -11.18 -13.18
N ARG A 30 15.60 -11.01 -14.26
CA ARG A 30 15.14 -10.37 -15.49
C ARG A 30 13.87 -11.02 -16.05
N ASN A 31 13.80 -12.34 -16.04
CA ASN A 31 12.59 -13.07 -16.43
C ASN A 31 11.40 -12.81 -15.49
N VAL A 32 11.66 -12.69 -14.19
CA VAL A 32 10.64 -12.34 -13.18
C VAL A 32 10.15 -10.92 -13.38
N ILE A 33 11.04 -9.93 -13.53
CA ILE A 33 10.70 -8.54 -13.85
C ILE A 33 9.86 -8.48 -15.12
N LYS A 34 10.27 -9.17 -16.18
CA LYS A 34 9.53 -9.18 -17.44
C LYS A 34 8.10 -9.72 -17.28
N ARG A 35 7.94 -10.86 -16.60
CA ARG A 35 6.61 -11.42 -16.29
C ARG A 35 5.79 -10.49 -15.40
N HIS A 36 6.44 -9.79 -14.47
CA HIS A 36 5.78 -8.79 -13.64
C HIS A 36 5.35 -7.57 -14.44
N ALA A 37 6.16 -7.08 -15.39
CA ALA A 37 5.78 -5.99 -16.29
C ALA A 37 4.58 -6.40 -17.17
N GLU A 38 4.60 -7.61 -17.73
CA GLU A 38 3.48 -8.18 -18.48
C GLU A 38 2.23 -8.34 -17.59
N LEU A 39 2.39 -8.73 -16.33
CA LEU A 39 1.29 -8.81 -15.38
C LEU A 39 0.75 -7.42 -15.02
N THR A 40 1.62 -6.45 -14.79
CA THR A 40 1.26 -5.05 -14.56
C THR A 40 0.47 -4.50 -15.73
N GLU A 41 0.90 -4.69 -16.97
CA GLU A 41 0.17 -4.24 -18.16
C GLU A 41 -1.19 -4.93 -18.30
N ARG A 42 -1.27 -6.23 -17.96
CA ARG A 42 -2.53 -6.98 -18.00
C ARG A 42 -3.51 -6.60 -16.88
N LEU A 43 -3.01 -6.25 -15.70
CA LEU A 43 -3.83 -5.84 -14.55
C LEU A 43 -4.19 -4.35 -14.64
N SER A 44 -3.30 -3.50 -15.15
CA SER A 44 -3.57 -2.08 -15.41
C SER A 44 -4.53 -1.83 -16.57
N ARG A 45 -5.22 -2.88 -17.06
CA ARG A 45 -6.35 -2.71 -17.98
C ARG A 45 -7.42 -1.86 -17.29
N ASP A 46 -8.26 -1.22 -18.10
CA ASP A 46 -9.21 -0.16 -17.73
C ASP A 46 -10.01 -0.36 -16.42
N SER A 47 -10.18 -1.60 -15.94
CA SER A 47 -10.83 -1.89 -14.66
C SER A 47 -10.16 -1.21 -13.47
N ASP A 48 -8.83 -1.29 -13.33
CA ASP A 48 -8.14 -0.76 -12.15
C ASP A 48 -8.13 0.77 -12.18
N LYS A 49 -8.04 1.35 -13.37
CA LYS A 49 -8.15 2.79 -13.57
C LYS A 49 -9.57 3.30 -13.27
N MET A 50 -10.59 2.57 -13.70
CA MET A 50 -11.99 2.89 -13.35
C MET A 50 -12.25 2.75 -11.85
N VAL A 51 -11.68 1.73 -11.19
CA VAL A 51 -11.78 1.55 -9.73
C VAL A 51 -11.10 2.71 -9.01
N PHE A 52 -9.88 3.08 -9.43
CA PHE A 52 -9.16 4.22 -8.86
C PHE A 52 -9.96 5.52 -8.99
N GLU A 53 -10.39 5.87 -10.20
CA GLU A 53 -11.15 7.11 -10.44
C GLU A 53 -12.50 7.11 -9.71
N ARG A 54 -13.17 5.96 -9.62
CA ARG A 54 -14.43 5.83 -8.88
C ARG A 54 -14.21 6.00 -7.38
N LEU A 55 -13.25 5.27 -6.80
CA LEU A 55 -12.96 5.36 -5.38
C LEU A 55 -12.48 6.76 -5.01
N GLN A 56 -11.58 7.35 -5.79
CA GLN A 56 -11.15 8.73 -5.56
C GLN A 56 -12.34 9.70 -5.51
N LYS A 57 -13.26 9.64 -6.47
CA LYS A 57 -14.48 10.47 -6.47
C LYS A 57 -15.39 10.19 -5.27
N GLU A 58 -15.51 8.93 -4.87
CA GLU A 58 -16.34 8.53 -3.73
C GLU A 58 -15.77 9.10 -2.42
N PHE A 59 -14.45 9.02 -2.23
CA PHE A 59 -13.76 9.61 -1.09
C PHE A 59 -13.82 11.13 -1.10
N GLU A 60 -13.55 11.78 -2.24
CA GLU A 60 -13.69 13.24 -2.38
C GLU A 60 -15.12 13.71 -2.07
N ALA A 61 -16.14 12.97 -2.52
CA ALA A 61 -17.53 13.27 -2.21
C ALA A 61 -17.85 13.05 -0.72
N ALA A 62 -17.34 11.98 -0.12
CA ALA A 62 -17.50 11.70 1.31
C ALA A 62 -16.89 12.83 2.14
N LEU A 63 -15.64 13.21 1.84
CA LEU A 63 -14.92 14.31 2.49
C LEU A 63 -15.60 15.67 2.25
N SER A 64 -16.09 15.94 1.04
CA SER A 64 -16.81 17.21 0.75
C SER A 64 -18.14 17.30 1.47
N SER A 65 -18.77 16.15 1.75
CA SER A 65 -20.02 16.07 2.49
C SER A 65 -19.83 15.95 4.00
N GLN A 66 -18.58 15.90 4.47
CA GLN A 66 -18.28 15.78 5.89
C GLN A 66 -18.67 17.05 6.62
N THR A 67 -19.22 16.87 7.81
CA THR A 67 -19.65 17.96 8.70
C THR A 67 -18.64 18.20 9.81
N GLU A 68 -17.90 17.17 10.18
CA GLU A 68 -16.92 17.20 11.27
C GLU A 68 -15.67 16.39 10.89
N GLU A 69 -14.48 16.90 11.19
CA GLU A 69 -13.20 16.18 11.09
C GLU A 69 -12.58 16.08 12.48
N ILE A 70 -12.38 14.84 12.97
CA ILE A 70 -11.83 14.55 14.29
C ILE A 70 -10.40 14.04 14.12
N TYR A 71 -9.45 14.74 14.74
CA TYR A 71 -8.05 14.33 14.81
C TYR A 71 -7.87 13.44 16.03
N LEU A 72 -7.36 12.23 15.82
CA LEU A 72 -7.18 11.24 16.86
C LEU A 72 -5.69 11.05 17.14
N GLU A 73 -5.32 11.12 18.42
CA GLU A 73 -3.95 10.95 18.88
C GLU A 73 -3.82 9.81 19.90
N GLY A 74 -2.71 9.07 19.81
CA GLY A 74 -2.36 8.03 20.78
C GLY A 74 -3.43 6.94 20.91
N GLU A 75 -4.04 6.82 22.09
CA GLU A 75 -4.98 5.74 22.44
C GLU A 75 -6.42 5.98 21.97
N GLU A 76 -6.71 7.15 21.39
CA GLU A 76 -8.04 7.45 20.83
C GLU A 76 -8.35 6.59 19.60
N TRP A 77 -7.31 6.20 18.86
CA TRP A 77 -7.39 5.18 17.82
C TRP A 77 -7.34 3.79 18.45
N ASN A 78 -8.51 3.18 18.61
CA ASN A 78 -8.66 1.86 19.22
C ASN A 78 -9.81 1.05 18.59
N ASP A 79 -9.88 -0.24 18.92
CA ASP A 79 -10.92 -1.16 18.42
C ASP A 79 -12.35 -0.71 18.78
N GLY A 80 -12.53 -0.01 19.91
CA GLY A 80 -13.83 0.50 20.34
C GLY A 80 -14.36 1.63 19.45
N LEU A 81 -13.47 2.53 19.02
CA LEU A 81 -13.80 3.54 18.02
C LEU A 81 -14.16 2.88 16.69
N LEU A 82 -13.37 1.91 16.23
CA LEU A 82 -13.63 1.23 14.97
C LEU A 82 -14.97 0.46 15.00
N ALA A 83 -15.32 -0.15 16.13
CA ALA A 83 -16.63 -0.76 16.35
C ALA A 83 -17.78 0.27 16.28
N THR A 84 -17.56 1.48 16.80
CA THR A 84 -18.53 2.59 16.74
C THR A 84 -18.74 3.07 15.30
N ILE A 85 -17.65 3.24 14.54
CA ILE A 85 -17.70 3.58 13.09
C ILE A 85 -18.47 2.49 12.34
N ARG A 86 -18.17 1.23 12.63
CA ARG A 86 -18.85 0.08 12.03
C ARG A 86 -20.34 0.06 12.32
N GLU A 87 -20.74 0.27 13.58
CA GLU A 87 -22.15 0.32 13.97
C GLU A 87 -22.89 1.44 13.22
N ARG A 88 -22.26 2.62 13.10
CA ARG A 88 -22.81 3.76 12.37
C ARG A 88 -23.08 3.45 10.91
N VAL A 89 -22.13 2.86 10.18
CA VAL A 89 -22.32 2.55 8.75
C VAL A 89 -23.41 1.49 8.53
N HIS A 90 -23.60 0.57 9.47
CA HIS A 90 -24.68 -0.42 9.42
C HIS A 90 -26.04 0.22 9.70
N MET A 91 -26.17 1.02 10.76
CA MET A 91 -27.43 1.71 11.05
C MET A 91 -27.86 2.64 9.92
N GLU A 92 -26.91 3.35 9.30
CA GLU A 92 -27.19 4.19 8.13
C GLU A 92 -27.71 3.38 6.94
N ALA A 93 -27.09 2.23 6.68
CA ALA A 93 -27.49 1.35 5.59
C ALA A 93 -28.90 0.77 5.81
N ASP A 94 -29.20 0.32 7.03
CA ASP A 94 -30.51 -0.22 7.40
C ASP A 94 -31.61 0.85 7.33
N ARG A 95 -31.31 2.08 7.75
CA ARG A 95 -32.24 3.23 7.64
C ARG A 95 -32.56 3.54 6.18
N LYS A 96 -31.54 3.61 5.31
CA LYS A 96 -31.72 3.84 3.87
C LYS A 96 -32.48 2.68 3.19
N ALA A 97 -32.27 1.44 3.62
CA ALA A 97 -32.96 0.27 3.08
C ALA A 97 -34.45 0.20 3.51
N THR A 98 -34.78 0.70 4.69
CA THR A 98 -36.16 0.72 5.22
C THR A 98 -37.03 1.80 4.57
N GLY A 99 -36.42 2.74 3.83
CA GLY A 99 -37.16 3.75 3.07
C GLY A 99 -37.88 4.78 3.94
N ASP A 100 -37.45 4.97 5.19
CA ASP A 100 -37.99 6.00 6.06
C ASP A 100 -37.54 7.39 5.57
N SER A 101 -38.33 7.95 4.64
CA SER A 101 -38.28 9.36 4.23
C SER A 101 -38.97 10.29 5.24
N CYS A 102 -39.22 9.81 6.47
CA CYS A 102 -39.93 10.56 7.49
C CYS A 102 -38.95 10.88 8.63
N MET A 103 -38.76 12.18 8.88
CA MET A 103 -37.87 12.81 9.88
C MET A 103 -36.47 13.21 9.35
N GLU A 104 -36.43 14.25 8.51
CA GLU A 104 -35.25 15.10 8.24
C GLU A 104 -34.84 16.00 9.44
N LEU A 105 -35.25 15.68 10.67
CA LEU A 105 -35.01 16.54 11.84
C LEU A 105 -34.10 15.84 12.84
N ASP A 106 -32.86 16.34 12.92
CA ASP A 106 -31.94 16.25 14.05
C ASP A 106 -31.54 14.84 14.52
N SER A 107 -31.14 13.98 13.60
CA SER A 107 -30.41 12.76 13.99
C SER A 107 -28.91 13.07 14.15
N PRO A 108 -28.27 12.80 15.31
CA PRO A 108 -26.81 12.91 15.47
C PRO A 108 -26.02 11.95 14.57
N PHE A 109 -26.72 11.07 13.83
CA PHE A 109 -26.14 10.17 12.84
C PHE A 109 -26.12 10.75 11.41
N LEU A 110 -26.70 11.94 11.20
CA LEU A 110 -26.58 12.67 9.93
C LEU A 110 -25.20 13.34 9.78
N GLU A 111 -24.51 13.52 10.91
CA GLU A 111 -23.17 14.10 10.94
C GLU A 111 -22.18 13.12 10.30
N LYS A 112 -21.74 13.46 9.09
CA LYS A 112 -20.70 12.71 8.39
C LYS A 112 -19.37 13.10 9.01
N VAL A 113 -18.98 12.33 10.02
CA VAL A 113 -17.70 12.49 10.70
C VAL A 113 -16.62 11.76 9.93
N THR A 114 -15.52 12.47 9.70
CA THR A 114 -14.27 11.90 9.20
C THR A 114 -13.25 11.86 10.34
N TYR A 115 -12.53 10.75 10.47
CA TYR A 115 -11.52 10.56 11.51
C TYR A 115 -10.13 10.57 10.88
N ARG A 116 -9.25 11.41 11.38
CA ARG A 116 -7.86 11.52 10.91
C ARG A 116 -6.92 10.96 11.98
N VAL A 117 -6.15 9.93 11.61
CA VAL A 117 -5.18 9.24 12.47
C VAL A 117 -3.82 9.27 11.78
N GLY A 118 -2.96 10.21 12.18
CA GLY A 118 -1.68 10.42 11.51
C GLY A 118 -1.88 10.66 10.00
N SER A 119 -1.32 9.77 9.18
CA SER A 119 -1.41 9.83 7.71
C SER A 119 -2.58 9.03 7.11
N LYS A 120 -3.59 8.72 7.94
CA LYS A 120 -4.76 7.92 7.55
C LYS A 120 -6.03 8.72 7.80
N VAL A 121 -6.96 8.67 6.86
CA VAL A 121 -8.27 9.31 6.95
C VAL A 121 -9.34 8.23 6.81
N ILE A 122 -10.21 8.12 7.80
CA ILE A 122 -11.25 7.10 7.89
C ILE A 122 -12.60 7.79 7.78
N CYS A 123 -13.41 7.36 6.82
CA CYS A 123 -14.73 7.93 6.56
C CYS A 123 -15.80 6.85 6.42
N CYS A 124 -17.05 7.22 6.71
CA CYS A 124 -18.21 6.38 6.48
C CYS A 124 -18.65 6.51 5.01
N LEU A 125 -18.64 5.39 4.27
CA LEU A 125 -19.11 5.33 2.89
C LEU A 125 -20.53 4.76 2.83
N GLU A 126 -21.20 4.91 1.68
CA GLU A 126 -22.58 4.41 1.52
C GLU A 126 -22.65 2.88 1.54
N GLY A 127 -23.67 2.31 2.19
CA GLY A 127 -23.96 0.88 2.15
C GLY A 127 -23.07 0.03 3.06
N ALA A 128 -23.01 0.34 4.36
CA ALA A 128 -22.24 -0.42 5.37
C ALA A 128 -20.74 -0.55 5.05
N ARG A 129 -20.18 0.44 4.35
CA ARG A 129 -18.77 0.48 3.92
C ARG A 129 -17.99 1.49 4.75
N ILE A 130 -16.76 1.13 5.11
CA ILE A 130 -15.78 2.00 5.77
C ILE A 130 -14.68 2.30 4.78
N GLY A 131 -14.48 3.57 4.46
CA GLY A 131 -13.40 4.03 3.60
C GLY A 131 -12.17 4.39 4.43
N ILE A 132 -11.00 3.91 4.00
CA ILE A 132 -9.69 4.37 4.48
C ILE A 132 -8.91 4.98 3.32
N GLN A 133 -8.49 6.23 3.49
CA GLN A 133 -7.54 6.90 2.63
C GLN A 133 -6.19 6.97 3.34
N TYR A 134 -5.15 6.46 2.69
CA TYR A 134 -3.77 6.55 3.12
C TYR A 134 -3.09 7.69 2.38
N GLU A 135 -2.63 8.66 3.14
CA GLU A 135 -1.79 9.75 2.67
C GLU A 135 -0.34 9.31 2.86
N THR A 136 0.43 9.26 1.77
CA THR A 136 1.86 8.95 1.85
C THR A 136 2.67 10.22 1.66
N SER A 137 3.86 10.27 2.24
CA SER A 137 4.75 11.42 2.10
C SER A 137 6.20 10.99 2.06
N PHE A 138 7.06 11.78 1.44
CA PHE A 138 8.50 11.56 1.47
C PHE A 138 9.21 12.87 1.77
N ALA A 139 10.08 12.87 2.79
CA ALA A 139 10.78 14.06 3.26
C ALA A 139 9.85 15.27 3.58
N GLY A 140 8.61 14.99 4.02
CA GLY A 140 7.60 16.00 4.34
C GLY A 140 6.73 16.44 3.16
N GLU A 141 7.07 16.03 1.94
CA GLU A 141 6.26 16.33 0.74
C GLU A 141 5.22 15.23 0.51
N PRO A 142 3.96 15.58 0.20
CA PRO A 142 2.92 14.60 -0.07
C PRO A 142 3.20 13.84 -1.38
N CYS A 143 2.98 12.53 -1.36
CA CYS A 143 3.05 11.65 -2.51
C CYS A 143 1.62 11.24 -2.94
N GLU A 144 1.44 10.01 -3.43
CA GLU A 144 0.14 9.52 -3.88
C GLU A 144 -0.79 9.13 -2.73
N LEU A 145 -2.08 9.24 -3.01
CA LEU A 145 -3.15 8.76 -2.15
C LEU A 145 -3.53 7.33 -2.53
N TYR A 146 -3.72 6.49 -1.52
CA TYR A 146 -4.23 5.15 -1.69
C TYR A 146 -5.53 4.97 -0.92
N HIS A 147 -6.45 4.19 -1.47
CA HIS A 147 -7.77 3.97 -0.90
C HIS A 147 -7.97 2.48 -0.62
N CYS A 148 -8.63 2.17 0.47
CA CYS A 148 -9.07 0.83 0.84
C CYS A 148 -10.49 0.92 1.40
N VAL A 149 -11.37 0.05 0.93
CA VAL A 149 -12.76 -0.02 1.36
C VAL A 149 -12.96 -1.34 2.09
N LEU A 150 -13.36 -1.24 3.36
CA LEU A 150 -13.78 -2.37 4.16
C LEU A 150 -15.30 -2.47 4.13
N GLU A 151 -15.79 -3.69 4.00
CA GLU A 151 -17.21 -4.00 4.11
C GLU A 151 -17.41 -5.07 5.16
N SER A 152 -18.57 -5.01 5.82
CA SER A 152 -19.10 -6.12 6.56
C SER A 152 -20.57 -6.31 6.17
N LYS A 153 -20.98 -7.55 5.89
CA LYS A 153 -22.38 -7.82 5.51
C LYS A 153 -23.34 -7.71 6.70
N SER A 154 -22.84 -7.97 7.90
CA SER A 154 -23.56 -7.80 9.17
C SER A 154 -22.58 -7.40 10.27
N PHE A 155 -23.05 -6.74 11.33
CA PHE A 155 -22.22 -6.42 12.49
C PHE A 155 -21.54 -7.65 13.12
N LEU A 156 -22.14 -8.85 12.97
CA LEU A 156 -21.62 -10.11 13.50
C LEU A 156 -20.66 -10.84 12.55
N GLU A 157 -20.64 -10.47 11.27
CA GLU A 157 -19.74 -11.09 10.30
C GLU A 157 -18.31 -10.53 10.41
N LYS A 158 -17.34 -11.18 9.78
CA LYS A 158 -15.99 -10.61 9.68
C LYS A 158 -15.99 -9.46 8.68
N MET A 159 -15.19 -8.42 8.94
CA MET A 159 -14.88 -7.44 7.90
C MET A 159 -14.05 -8.09 6.80
N THR A 160 -14.22 -7.62 5.57
CA THR A 160 -13.44 -8.02 4.39
C THR A 160 -13.03 -6.80 3.58
N VAL A 161 -11.93 -6.90 2.85
CA VAL A 161 -11.53 -5.87 1.89
C VAL A 161 -12.40 -6.01 0.65
N LEU A 162 -13.21 -4.99 0.38
CA LEU A 162 -14.10 -4.97 -0.78
C LEU A 162 -13.33 -4.53 -2.03
N GLU A 163 -12.69 -3.35 -1.96
CA GLU A 163 -11.97 -2.73 -3.07
C GLU A 163 -10.81 -1.87 -2.55
N HIS A 164 -9.75 -1.71 -3.35
CA HIS A 164 -8.62 -0.85 -3.00
C HIS A 164 -7.85 -0.37 -4.24
N THR A 165 -7.04 0.67 -4.06
CA THR A 165 -6.08 1.17 -5.07
C THR A 165 -4.63 0.80 -4.75
N ILE A 166 -4.43 -0.02 -3.72
CA ILE A 166 -3.12 -0.46 -3.25
C ILE A 166 -2.43 -1.31 -4.34
N PRO A 167 -1.12 -1.10 -4.64
CA PRO A 167 -0.40 -1.87 -5.63
C PRO A 167 -0.47 -3.39 -5.40
N PHE A 168 -0.77 -4.15 -6.45
CA PHE A 168 -1.04 -5.59 -6.39
C PHE A 168 0.10 -6.45 -5.83
N PHE A 169 1.33 -5.94 -5.86
CA PHE A 169 2.52 -6.63 -5.36
C PHE A 169 2.71 -6.43 -3.84
N LEU A 170 1.89 -5.60 -3.19
CA LEU A 170 1.86 -5.48 -1.75
C LEU A 170 0.95 -6.58 -1.16
N PRO A 171 1.33 -7.19 -0.01
CA PRO A 171 0.70 -8.39 0.52
C PRO A 171 -0.62 -8.11 1.27
N ILE A 172 -1.57 -7.47 0.61
CA ILE A 172 -2.85 -7.06 1.23
C ILE A 172 -3.74 -8.25 1.53
N ARG A 173 -3.69 -9.31 0.72
CA ARG A 173 -4.47 -10.52 0.96
C ARG A 173 -3.92 -11.31 2.16
N GLU A 174 -2.60 -11.38 2.32
CA GLU A 174 -2.03 -11.97 3.53
C GLU A 174 -2.42 -11.13 4.76
N ALA A 175 -2.25 -9.81 4.70
CA ALA A 175 -2.63 -8.91 5.78
C ALA A 175 -4.12 -9.05 6.16
N GLU A 176 -5.02 -9.15 5.17
CA GLU A 176 -6.45 -9.35 5.39
C GLU A 176 -6.71 -10.65 6.16
N ASN A 177 -6.10 -11.76 5.73
CA ASN A 177 -6.31 -13.06 6.36
C ASN A 177 -5.78 -13.10 7.80
N ASP A 178 -4.61 -12.49 8.03
CA ASP A 178 -3.90 -12.56 9.31
C ASP A 178 -4.43 -11.57 10.35
N LEU A 179 -4.77 -10.35 9.92
CA LEU A 179 -5.04 -9.22 10.81
C LEU A 179 -6.51 -8.85 10.85
N LEU A 180 -7.24 -8.83 9.72
CA LEU A 180 -8.59 -8.27 9.70
C LEU A 180 -9.59 -9.09 10.54
N SER A 181 -9.35 -10.39 10.65
CA SER A 181 -10.16 -11.30 11.48
C SER A 181 -9.89 -11.18 12.99
N SER A 182 -8.70 -10.69 13.37
CA SER A 182 -8.26 -10.62 14.76
C SER A 182 -8.35 -9.19 15.31
N ASN A 183 -7.90 -8.21 14.52
CA ASN A 183 -7.85 -6.81 14.89
C ASN A 183 -7.80 -5.94 13.61
N ALA A 184 -8.95 -5.36 13.26
CA ALA A 184 -9.07 -4.54 12.06
C ALA A 184 -8.28 -3.22 12.14
N MET A 185 -8.05 -2.69 13.34
CA MET A 185 -7.19 -1.53 13.57
C MET A 185 -5.74 -1.83 13.14
N LYS A 186 -5.19 -2.97 13.59
CA LYS A 186 -3.86 -3.45 13.20
C LYS A 186 -3.75 -3.71 11.69
N PHE A 187 -4.81 -4.21 11.06
CA PHE A 187 -4.84 -4.33 9.60
C PHE A 187 -4.66 -2.96 8.93
N ILE A 188 -5.46 -1.96 9.33
CA ILE A 188 -5.40 -0.60 8.78
C ILE A 188 -4.00 0.00 9.00
N ASP A 189 -3.44 -0.12 10.19
CA ASP A 189 -2.10 0.38 10.49
C ASP A 189 -1.02 -0.30 9.65
N HIS A 190 -1.06 -1.63 9.58
CA HIS A 190 -0.09 -2.42 8.82
C HIS A 190 -0.11 -2.11 7.32
N VAL A 191 -1.29 -1.90 6.73
CA VAL A 191 -1.41 -1.49 5.32
C VAL A 191 -0.78 -0.11 5.09
N GLY A 192 -1.00 0.83 6.02
CA GLY A 192 -0.35 2.14 5.99
C GLY A 192 1.18 2.06 6.04
N GLU A 193 1.72 1.20 6.91
CA GLU A 193 3.17 0.94 6.99
C GLU A 193 3.73 0.34 5.70
N LEU A 194 3.04 -0.64 5.10
CA LEU A 194 3.46 -1.25 3.83
C LEU A 194 3.51 -0.23 2.69
N LEU A 195 2.51 0.64 2.60
CA LEU A 195 2.44 1.72 1.61
C LEU A 195 3.56 2.75 1.82
N GLN A 196 3.72 3.23 3.05
CA GLN A 196 4.75 4.22 3.37
C GLN A 196 6.15 3.67 3.08
N ALA A 197 6.45 2.42 3.49
CA ALA A 197 7.73 1.79 3.19
C ALA A 197 7.97 1.56 1.70
N TYR A 198 6.91 1.31 0.92
CA TYR A 198 7.01 1.23 -0.55
C TYR A 198 7.35 2.60 -1.16
N VAL A 199 6.64 3.65 -0.76
CA VAL A 199 6.88 5.03 -1.22
C VAL A 199 8.29 5.49 -0.84
N ASP A 200 8.72 5.26 0.40
CA ASP A 200 10.07 5.61 0.87
C ASP A 200 11.15 4.99 -0.01
N ARG A 201 11.07 3.68 -0.27
CA ARG A 201 12.05 2.99 -1.13
C ARG A 201 12.05 3.53 -2.55
N ARG A 202 10.86 3.80 -3.12
CA ARG A 202 10.72 4.33 -4.48
C ARG A 202 11.32 5.74 -4.60
N GLU A 203 10.97 6.63 -3.68
CA GLU A 203 11.44 8.01 -3.69
C GLU A 203 12.92 8.11 -3.36
N GLN A 204 13.46 7.27 -2.47
CA GLN A 204 14.90 7.15 -2.25
C GLN A 204 15.65 6.83 -3.55
N VAL A 205 15.15 5.87 -4.34
CA VAL A 205 15.76 5.50 -5.62
C VAL A 205 15.63 6.64 -6.65
N ARG A 206 14.49 7.34 -6.67
CA ARG A 206 14.30 8.51 -7.53
C ARG A 206 15.31 9.62 -7.22
N VAL A 207 15.46 9.96 -5.94
CA VAL A 207 16.40 11.00 -5.46
C VAL A 207 17.84 10.56 -5.67
N MET A 208 18.18 9.30 -5.41
CA MET A 208 19.52 8.76 -5.67
C MET A 208 19.88 8.93 -7.15
N LYS A 209 18.97 8.61 -8.08
CA LYS A 209 19.20 8.79 -9.50
C LYS A 209 19.37 10.27 -9.87
N GLU A 210 18.59 11.16 -9.28
CA GLU A 210 18.65 12.61 -9.53
C GLU A 210 19.97 13.23 -9.03
N LEU A 211 20.46 12.80 -7.87
CA LEU A 211 21.69 13.33 -7.27
C LEU A 211 22.97 12.80 -7.92
N TYR A 212 22.94 11.56 -8.39
CA TYR A 212 24.12 10.83 -8.88
C TYR A 212 23.98 10.39 -10.33
N GLU A 213 23.19 11.10 -11.14
CA GLU A 213 22.91 10.74 -12.54
C GLU A 213 24.19 10.51 -13.36
N ASN A 214 25.25 11.26 -13.08
CA ASN A 214 26.56 11.13 -13.76
C ASN A 214 27.44 9.99 -13.23
N GLN A 215 27.02 9.29 -12.19
CA GLN A 215 27.79 8.21 -11.52
C GLN A 215 27.04 6.88 -11.56
N ILE A 216 25.73 6.93 -11.74
CA ILE A 216 24.85 5.78 -11.81
C ILE A 216 24.52 5.55 -13.28
N GLY A 217 25.05 4.46 -13.83
CA GLY A 217 24.71 3.98 -15.17
C GLY A 217 23.33 3.32 -15.19
N ASP A 218 23.24 2.11 -15.73
CA ASP A 218 21.98 1.37 -15.77
C ASP A 218 21.45 1.08 -14.35
N LEU A 219 20.18 1.43 -14.11
CA LEU A 219 19.47 1.21 -12.85
C LEU A 219 18.24 0.32 -13.07
N TYR A 220 18.18 -0.79 -12.34
CA TYR A 220 17.08 -1.73 -12.31
C TYR A 220 16.50 -1.82 -10.89
N HIS A 221 15.19 -1.98 -10.80
CA HIS A 221 14.53 -2.20 -9.52
C HIS A 221 13.37 -3.19 -9.67
N SER A 222 13.12 -3.93 -8.60
CA SER A 222 11.87 -4.67 -8.42
C SER A 222 10.66 -3.73 -8.32
N LEU A 223 9.45 -4.24 -8.57
CA LEU A 223 8.20 -3.47 -8.38
C LEU A 223 8.04 -2.88 -6.97
N PRO A 224 8.33 -3.60 -5.86
CA PRO A 224 8.20 -3.06 -4.51
C PRO A 224 9.43 -2.26 -4.05
N TYR A 225 10.43 -2.08 -4.92
CA TYR A 225 11.71 -1.44 -4.64
C TYR A 225 12.52 -2.07 -3.49
N HIS A 226 12.28 -3.34 -3.14
CA HIS A 226 13.06 -4.07 -2.13
C HIS A 226 14.38 -4.63 -2.67
N MET A 227 14.51 -4.70 -3.99
CA MET A 227 15.74 -5.04 -4.70
C MET A 227 16.02 -3.97 -5.73
N ILE A 228 17.25 -3.47 -5.72
CA ILE A 228 17.77 -2.41 -6.59
C ILE A 228 19.15 -2.88 -7.07
N GLU A 229 19.39 -2.82 -8.37
CA GLU A 229 20.66 -3.12 -9.00
C GLU A 229 21.06 -1.90 -9.84
N PHE A 230 22.28 -1.41 -9.68
CA PHE A 230 22.80 -0.36 -10.53
C PHE A 230 24.30 -0.51 -10.77
N VAL A 231 24.77 0.09 -11.85
CA VAL A 231 26.19 0.17 -12.18
C VAL A 231 26.73 1.52 -11.70
N LEU A 232 27.87 1.49 -11.01
CA LEU A 232 28.65 2.68 -10.73
C LEU A 232 29.64 2.87 -11.87
N GLU A 233 29.63 4.04 -12.50
CA GLU A 233 30.66 4.43 -13.46
C GLU A 233 31.93 4.79 -12.68
N ASP A 234 33.06 4.17 -13.04
CA ASP A 234 34.35 4.48 -12.43
C ASP A 234 34.72 5.95 -12.71
N PHE A 235 35.13 6.66 -11.66
CA PHE A 235 35.71 8.00 -11.81
C PHE A 235 37.15 7.87 -12.32
N GLU A 236 37.49 8.55 -13.43
CA GLU A 236 38.89 8.88 -13.75
C GLU A 236 39.45 9.97 -12.83
#